data_AF-A0A2V8UNZ1-F1
#
_entry.id   AF-A0A2V8UNZ1-F1
#
_cell.length_a   1.000
_cell.length_b   1.000
_cell.length_c   1.000
_cell.angle_alpha   90.00
_cell.angle_beta   90.00
_cell.angle_gamma   90.00
#
_symmetry.space_group_name_H-M   'P 1'
#
loop_
_entity.id
_entity.type
_entity.pdbx_description
1 polymer ?
#
loop_
_entity_poly.entity_id
_entity_poly.type
_entity_poly.pdbx_seq_one_letter_code
_entity_poly.pdbx_strand_id
1 'polypeptide(L)'
;MRLVHSILIAAFALTCLADTPKGPDSSVATVHGKLIQRPDQKPALETADHKLIVVEGDGSTEHVLHDKRLTGVELEVKGHFTAPDHFTADPFHTRALHVLKDGKRLAVTYWCDVCSIRTYEPGPCWCCQRETALDLRESGKE
;
A
#
# COMPACT_ATOMS: atom_id res chain seq x y z
N MET A 1 -54.76 -45.15 41.67
CA MET A 1 -53.81 -44.86 40.58
C MET A 1 -53.63 -43.35 40.45
N ARG A 2 -52.50 -42.81 40.90
CA ARG A 2 -52.11 -41.40 40.69
C ARG A 2 -50.83 -41.41 39.87
N LEU A 3 -50.92 -41.02 38.60
CA LEU A 3 -49.78 -40.95 37.69
C LEU A 3 -49.00 -39.65 37.93
N VAL A 4 -47.79 -39.83 38.47
CA VAL A 4 -46.74 -38.83 38.59
C VAL A 4 -46.25 -38.49 37.18
N HIS A 5 -46.40 -37.23 36.74
CA HIS A 5 -45.77 -36.74 35.51
C HIS A 5 -44.62 -35.81 35.88
N SER A 6 -43.42 -36.38 35.82
CA SER A 6 -42.14 -35.67 35.88
C SER A 6 -42.00 -34.76 34.66
N ILE A 7 -41.93 -33.45 34.91
CA ILE A 7 -41.61 -32.45 33.88
C ILE A 7 -40.08 -32.35 33.83
N LEU A 8 -39.48 -32.85 32.75
CA LEU A 8 -38.05 -32.71 32.46
C LEU A 8 -37.75 -31.27 32.03
N ILE A 9 -36.76 -30.67 32.69
CA ILE A 9 -36.12 -29.40 32.37
C ILE A 9 -35.18 -29.62 31.17
N ALA A 10 -35.37 -28.89 30.08
CA ALA A 10 -34.40 -28.80 28.98
C ALA A 10 -33.82 -27.37 28.95
N ALA A 11 -32.63 -27.20 29.51
CA ALA A 11 -31.87 -25.96 29.42
C ALA A 11 -31.19 -25.88 28.05
N PHE A 12 -31.68 -25.00 27.18
CA PHE A 12 -31.03 -24.65 25.92
C PHE A 12 -29.84 -23.72 26.22
N ALA A 13 -28.63 -24.28 26.25
CA ALA A 13 -27.40 -23.50 26.28
C ALA A 13 -27.14 -22.95 24.87
N LEU A 14 -27.56 -21.72 24.62
CA LEU A 14 -27.22 -20.99 23.40
C LEU A 14 -25.80 -20.41 23.57
N THR A 15 -24.79 -21.17 23.18
CA THR A 15 -23.40 -20.70 23.11
C THR A 15 -23.27 -19.72 21.94
N CYS A 16 -23.30 -18.42 22.23
CA CYS A 16 -22.88 -17.38 21.31
C CYS A 16 -21.37 -17.53 21.07
N LEU A 17 -20.99 -18.02 19.89
CA LEU A 17 -19.63 -17.85 19.37
C LEU A 17 -19.47 -16.37 19.02
N ALA A 18 -18.81 -15.62 19.88
CA ALA A 18 -18.32 -14.29 19.53
C ALA A 18 -17.18 -14.48 18.52
N ASP A 19 -17.42 -14.11 17.26
CA ASP A 19 -16.35 -13.92 16.28
C ASP A 19 -15.50 -12.74 16.74
N THR A 20 -14.38 -13.03 17.38
CA THR A 20 -13.36 -12.02 17.68
C THR A 20 -12.81 -11.53 16.35
N PRO A 21 -12.83 -10.21 16.05
CA PRO A 21 -12.24 -9.69 14.83
C PRO A 21 -10.76 -10.05 14.83
N LYS A 22 -10.35 -10.88 13.86
CA LYS A 22 -8.96 -11.23 13.62
C LYS A 22 -8.20 -9.92 13.41
N GLY A 23 -7.22 -9.64 14.28
CA GLY A 23 -6.34 -8.48 14.12
C GLY A 23 -5.68 -8.47 12.74
N PRO A 24 -5.17 -7.32 12.26
CA PRO A 24 -4.56 -7.24 10.94
C PRO A 24 -3.48 -8.30 10.79
N ASP A 25 -3.70 -9.25 9.87
CA ASP A 25 -2.75 -10.30 9.54
C ASP A 25 -1.47 -9.62 9.02
N SER A 26 -0.38 -9.67 9.79
CA SER A 26 0.92 -9.08 9.41
C SER A 26 1.62 -9.83 8.26
N SER A 27 0.85 -10.55 7.45
CA SER A 27 1.33 -11.21 6.24
C SER A 27 1.62 -10.18 5.15
N VAL A 28 2.69 -10.41 4.39
CA VAL A 28 3.01 -9.65 3.18
C VAL A 28 1.79 -9.61 2.25
N ALA A 29 1.43 -8.42 1.81
CA ALA A 29 0.29 -8.11 0.96
C ALA A 29 0.71 -7.12 -0.15
N THR A 30 -0.20 -6.89 -1.08
CA THR A 30 -0.03 -5.89 -2.14
C THR A 30 -1.32 -5.09 -2.26
N VAL A 31 -1.18 -3.76 -2.28
CA VAL A 31 -2.28 -2.82 -2.45
C VAL A 31 -2.15 -2.15 -3.81
N HIS A 32 -3.29 -2.01 -4.49
CA HIS A 32 -3.40 -1.30 -5.75
C HIS A 32 -4.34 -0.11 -5.57
N GLY A 33 -3.98 1.03 -6.15
CA GLY A 33 -4.87 2.18 -6.20
C GLY A 33 -4.22 3.43 -6.76
N LYS A 34 -5.06 4.45 -6.91
CA LYS A 34 -4.66 5.77 -7.38
C LYS A 34 -3.95 6.54 -6.26
N LEU A 35 -2.76 7.07 -6.53
CA LEU A 35 -2.07 7.92 -5.56
C LEU A 35 -2.81 9.25 -5.37
N ILE A 36 -3.29 9.49 -4.15
CA ILE A 36 -3.92 10.73 -3.72
C ILE A 36 -2.93 11.46 -2.81
N GLN A 37 -2.61 12.70 -3.20
CA GLN A 37 -1.81 13.62 -2.41
C GLN A 37 -2.67 14.84 -2.10
N ARG A 38 -2.86 15.15 -0.82
CA ARG A 38 -3.58 16.35 -0.37
C ARG A 38 -2.63 17.21 0.47
N PRO A 39 -2.79 18.55 0.45
CA PRO A 39 -2.03 19.42 1.36
C PRO A 39 -2.18 18.94 2.81
N ASP A 40 -1.06 18.91 3.54
CA ASP A 40 -0.97 18.59 4.97
C ASP A 40 -1.49 17.20 5.38
N GLN A 41 -1.64 16.27 4.43
CA GLN A 41 -2.01 14.88 4.69
C GLN A 41 -0.93 13.93 4.18
N LYS A 42 -0.82 12.75 4.82
CA LYS A 42 0.03 11.67 4.31
C LYS A 42 -0.51 11.16 2.96
N PRO A 43 0.37 10.75 2.03
CA PRO A 43 -0.05 10.13 0.78
C PRO A 43 -0.90 8.89 1.04
N ALA A 44 -1.93 8.70 0.22
CA ALA A 44 -2.82 7.56 0.31
C ALA A 44 -3.12 6.99 -1.07
N LEU A 45 -3.45 5.71 -1.12
CA LEU A 45 -4.01 5.08 -2.32
C LEU A 45 -5.53 5.07 -2.20
N GLU A 46 -6.22 5.58 -3.22
CA GLU A 46 -7.64 5.32 -3.42
C GLU A 46 -7.78 4.02 -4.20
N THR A 47 -8.31 3.00 -3.54
CA THR A 47 -8.54 1.67 -4.12
C THR A 47 -9.73 1.68 -5.09
N ALA A 48 -9.89 0.59 -5.85
CA ALA A 48 -11.02 0.43 -6.77
C ALA A 48 -12.41 0.46 -6.07
N ASP A 49 -12.47 0.14 -4.78
CA ASP A 49 -13.67 0.26 -3.94
C ASP A 49 -13.76 1.60 -3.18
N HIS A 50 -13.01 2.62 -3.63
CA HIS A 50 -12.98 3.99 -3.10
C HIS A 50 -12.54 4.11 -1.63
N LYS A 51 -11.83 3.11 -1.10
CA LYS A 51 -11.19 3.22 0.22
C LYS A 51 -9.88 3.96 0.10
N LEU A 52 -9.59 4.78 1.10
CA LEU A 52 -8.30 5.43 1.23
C LEU A 52 -7.42 4.57 2.15
N ILE A 53 -6.27 4.18 1.64
CA ILE A 53 -5.24 3.48 2.41
C ILE A 53 -4.04 4.42 2.50
N VAL A 54 -3.73 4.91 3.70
CA VAL A 54 -2.52 5.69 3.95
C VAL A 54 -1.32 4.76 3.76
N VAL A 55 -0.38 5.19 2.92
CA VAL A 55 0.84 4.42 2.64
C VAL A 55 2.02 5.14 3.23
N GLU A 56 2.85 4.40 3.97
CA GLU A 56 4.07 4.88 4.58
C GLU A 56 5.24 3.94 4.25
N GLY A 57 6.47 4.42 4.36
CA GLY A 57 7.66 3.60 4.17
C GLY A 57 8.93 4.22 4.74
N ASP A 58 10.08 3.75 4.27
CA ASP A 58 11.35 4.42 4.55
C ASP A 58 11.45 5.79 3.83
N GLY A 59 12.50 6.56 4.13
CA GLY A 59 12.65 7.92 3.58
C GLY A 59 12.63 7.97 2.05
N SER A 60 13.22 6.99 1.37
CA SER A 60 13.18 6.88 -0.09
C SER A 60 11.76 6.65 -0.61
N THR A 61 11.00 5.77 0.05
CA THR A 61 9.59 5.53 -0.25
C THR A 61 8.76 6.80 -0.06
N GLU A 62 8.96 7.51 1.04
CA GLU A 62 8.28 8.79 1.32
C GLU A 62 8.59 9.83 0.24
N HIS A 63 9.86 9.97 -0.17
CA HIS A 63 10.24 10.89 -1.25
C HIS A 63 9.48 10.58 -2.55
N VAL A 64 9.35 9.30 -2.92
CA VAL A 64 8.58 8.90 -4.10
C VAL A 64 7.08 9.14 -3.92
N LEU A 65 6.50 8.75 -2.78
CA LEU A 65 5.08 8.94 -2.48
C LEU A 65 4.67 10.42 -2.42
N HIS A 66 5.61 11.34 -2.20
CA HIS A 66 5.41 12.79 -2.21
C HIS A 66 5.77 13.49 -3.53
N ASP A 67 6.27 12.76 -4.55
CA ASP A 67 6.50 13.36 -5.87
C ASP A 67 5.16 13.72 -6.53
N LYS A 68 4.94 15.02 -6.77
CA LYS A 68 3.72 15.55 -7.39
C LYS A 68 3.51 15.06 -8.83
N ARG A 69 4.56 14.57 -9.50
CA ARG A 69 4.45 13.97 -10.84
C ARG A 69 3.72 12.63 -10.82
N LEU A 70 3.59 12.01 -9.65
CA LEU A 70 2.86 10.75 -9.45
C LEU A 70 1.42 10.96 -8.96
N THR A 71 0.95 12.19 -8.71
CA THR A 71 -0.45 12.44 -8.31
C THR A 71 -1.41 11.82 -9.33
N GLY A 72 -2.37 11.03 -8.85
CA GLY A 72 -3.41 10.43 -9.68
C GLY A 72 -2.98 9.21 -10.51
N VAL A 73 -1.72 8.78 -10.39
CA VAL A 73 -1.18 7.60 -11.06
C VAL A 73 -1.59 6.33 -10.31
N GLU A 74 -1.91 5.26 -11.05
CA GLU A 74 -2.15 3.94 -10.45
C GLU A 74 -0.84 3.33 -9.96
N LEU A 75 -0.80 2.97 -8.68
CA LEU A 75 0.33 2.33 -8.04
C LEU A 75 -0.02 0.91 -7.61
N GLU A 76 1.01 0.07 -7.62
CA GLU A 76 1.08 -1.17 -6.87
C GLU A 76 2.13 -0.99 -5.77
N VAL A 77 1.74 -1.27 -4.52
CA VAL A 77 2.62 -1.18 -3.36
C VAL A 77 2.59 -2.50 -2.61
N LYS A 78 3.76 -3.14 -2.49
CA LYS A 78 3.97 -4.34 -1.68
C LYS A 78 4.40 -3.97 -0.27
N GLY A 79 3.91 -4.70 0.73
CA GLY A 79 4.14 -4.36 2.13
C GLY A 79 3.25 -5.16 3.07
N HIS A 80 2.82 -4.54 4.16
CA HIS A 80 1.89 -5.14 5.13
C HIS A 80 0.96 -4.08 5.74
N PHE A 81 -0.25 -4.50 6.11
CA PHE A 81 -1.19 -3.64 6.83
C PHE A 81 -0.79 -3.52 8.30
N THR A 82 -0.80 -2.29 8.82
CA THR A 82 -0.63 -1.99 10.25
C THR A 82 -1.98 -1.63 10.90
N ALA A 83 -2.95 -1.21 10.09
CA ALA A 83 -4.36 -1.06 10.43
C ALA A 83 -5.21 -1.24 9.15
N PRO A 84 -6.55 -1.32 9.22
CA PRO A 84 -7.40 -1.49 8.03
C PRO A 84 -7.22 -0.42 6.94
N ASP A 85 -6.82 0.79 7.32
CA ASP A 85 -6.59 1.96 6.47
C ASP A 85 -5.14 2.45 6.47
N HIS A 86 -4.22 1.68 7.06
CA HIS A 86 -2.79 2.00 7.12
C HIS A 86 -1.93 0.85 6.60
N PHE A 87 -1.03 1.16 5.67
CA PHE A 87 -0.16 0.21 5.01
C PHE A 87 1.28 0.69 5.03
N THR A 88 2.19 -0.19 5.46
CA THR A 88 3.63 0.07 5.42
C THR A 88 4.23 -0.69 4.25
N ALA A 89 4.81 0.04 3.31
CA ALA A 89 5.54 -0.52 2.18
C ALA A 89 6.76 -1.31 2.65
N ASP A 90 7.09 -2.38 1.94
CA ASP A 90 8.36 -3.08 2.13
C ASP A 90 9.53 -2.11 1.85
N PRO A 91 10.73 -2.33 2.45
CA PRO A 91 11.88 -1.44 2.28
C PRO A 91 12.18 -1.13 0.81
N PHE A 92 12.54 0.11 0.50
CA PHE A 92 12.60 0.62 -0.86
C PHE A 92 13.56 -0.15 -1.78
N HIS A 93 14.68 -0.64 -1.23
CA HIS A 93 15.66 -1.47 -1.95
C HIS A 93 15.07 -2.80 -2.47
N THR A 94 13.91 -3.23 -1.97
CA THR A 94 13.18 -4.42 -2.43
C THR A 94 12.31 -4.17 -3.66
N ARG A 95 12.26 -2.91 -4.16
CA ARG A 95 11.39 -2.47 -5.27
C ARG A 95 9.91 -2.70 -4.95
N ALA A 96 9.48 -2.25 -3.78
CA ALA A 96 8.12 -2.44 -3.30
C ALA A 96 7.06 -1.63 -4.06
N LEU A 97 7.45 -0.57 -4.76
CA LEU A 97 6.54 0.42 -5.36
C LEU A 97 6.68 0.47 -6.88
N HIS A 98 5.55 0.34 -7.58
CA HIS A 98 5.49 0.32 -9.03
C HIS A 98 4.32 1.16 -9.54
N VAL A 99 4.51 1.78 -10.70
CA VAL A 99 3.42 2.37 -11.49
C VAL A 99 2.78 1.29 -12.36
N LEU A 100 1.45 1.24 -12.36
CA LEU A 100 0.67 0.44 -13.28
C LEU A 100 0.17 1.34 -14.41
N LYS A 101 0.66 1.11 -15.64
CA LYS A 101 0.29 1.93 -16.79
C LYS A 101 0.27 1.09 -18.06
N ASP A 102 -0.79 1.21 -18.85
CA ASP A 102 -0.96 0.50 -20.14
C ASP A 102 -0.75 -1.02 -20.03
N GLY A 103 -1.23 -1.62 -18.93
CA GLY A 103 -1.07 -3.05 -18.62
C GLY A 103 0.35 -3.45 -18.20
N LYS A 104 1.26 -2.48 -18.02
CA LYS A 104 2.66 -2.71 -17.61
C LYS A 104 2.87 -2.33 -16.16
N ARG A 105 3.76 -3.10 -15.52
CA ARG A 105 4.31 -2.84 -14.19
C ARG A 105 5.66 -2.14 -14.34
N LEU A 106 5.71 -0.87 -13.97
CA LEU A 106 6.85 0.01 -14.22
C LEU A 106 7.51 0.41 -12.89
N ALA A 107 8.82 0.18 -12.78
CA ALA A 107 9.63 0.71 -11.70
C ALA A 107 9.66 2.25 -11.77
N VAL A 108 9.52 2.89 -10.62
CA VAL A 108 9.70 4.33 -10.47
C VAL A 108 11.19 4.64 -10.34
N THR A 109 11.73 5.37 -11.31
CA THR A 109 13.12 5.82 -11.33
C THR A 109 13.18 7.26 -11.80
N TYR A 110 14.37 7.85 -11.79
CA TYR A 110 14.57 9.22 -12.22
C TYR A 110 15.83 9.33 -13.07
N TRP A 111 15.79 10.13 -14.13
CA TRP A 111 16.87 10.27 -15.10
C TRP A 111 17.39 11.70 -15.16
N CYS A 112 18.72 11.83 -15.16
CA CYS A 112 19.41 13.07 -15.46
C CYS A 112 19.86 13.05 -16.92
N ASP A 113 19.30 13.94 -17.75
CA ASP A 113 19.65 14.08 -19.17
C ASP A 113 21.08 14.59 -19.39
N VAL A 114 21.58 15.44 -18.50
CA VAL A 114 22.95 16.00 -18.59
C VAL A 114 24.01 14.97 -18.26
N CYS A 115 23.86 14.29 -17.13
CA CYS A 115 24.88 13.35 -16.65
C CYS A 115 24.68 11.94 -17.20
N SER A 116 23.56 11.67 -17.85
CA SER A 116 23.17 10.32 -18.30
C SER A 116 23.23 9.29 -17.16
N ILE A 117 22.70 9.67 -16.00
CA ILE A 117 22.64 8.79 -14.82
C ILE A 117 21.21 8.64 -14.33
N ARG A 118 20.98 7.51 -13.64
CA ARG A 118 19.70 7.14 -13.02
C ARG A 118 19.79 7.23 -11.51
N THR A 119 18.75 7.77 -10.89
CA THR A 119 18.51 7.72 -9.44
C THR A 119 17.16 7.07 -9.15
N TYR A 120 16.90 6.80 -7.89
CA TYR A 120 15.65 6.15 -7.45
C TYR A 120 14.82 7.01 -6.51
N GLU A 121 15.34 8.17 -6.13
CA GLU A 121 14.61 9.22 -5.42
C GLU A 121 14.50 10.45 -6.33
N PRO A 122 13.38 11.19 -6.24
CA PRO A 122 13.21 12.44 -6.95
C PRO A 122 14.17 13.51 -6.39
N GLY A 123 14.36 14.58 -7.16
CA GLY A 123 15.16 15.73 -6.75
C GLY A 123 16.40 15.96 -7.61
N PRO A 124 17.29 16.84 -7.15
CA PRO A 124 18.48 17.23 -7.89
C PRO A 124 19.46 16.08 -8.09
N CYS A 125 20.01 15.98 -9.30
CA CYS A 125 21.12 15.11 -9.63
C CYS A 125 22.36 15.50 -8.80
N TRP A 126 22.93 14.55 -8.08
CA TRP A 126 24.11 14.79 -7.23
C TRP A 126 25.34 15.30 -8.01
N CYS A 127 25.46 14.95 -9.30
CA CYS A 127 26.58 15.39 -10.14
C CYS A 127 26.44 16.83 -10.65
N CYS A 128 25.31 17.17 -11.29
CA CYS A 128 25.14 18.46 -11.96
C CYS A 128 24.13 19.39 -11.29
N GLN A 129 23.49 18.95 -10.22
CA GLN A 129 22.49 19.68 -9.42
C GLN A 129 21.23 20.09 -10.21
N ARG A 130 21.02 19.57 -11.43
CA ARG A 130 19.76 19.73 -12.15
C ARG A 130 18.71 18.74 -11.68
N GLU A 131 17.45 19.16 -11.71
CA GLU A 131 16.32 18.30 -11.38
C GLU A 131 16.28 17.07 -12.30
N THR A 132 16.13 15.88 -11.69
CA THR A 132 15.96 14.64 -12.45
C THR A 132 14.52 14.51 -12.97
N ALA A 133 14.34 13.98 -14.16
CA ALA A 133 13.02 13.70 -14.72
C ALA A 133 12.49 12.35 -14.23
N LEU A 134 11.18 12.25 -13.94
CA LEU A 134 10.52 10.96 -13.69
C LEU A 134 10.73 10.06 -14.91
N ASP A 135 11.27 8.87 -14.67
CA ASP A 135 11.54 7.86 -15.69
C ASP A 135 10.94 6.50 -15.25
N LEU A 136 9.92 6.05 -15.98
CA LEU A 136 9.22 4.80 -15.69
C LEU A 136 9.76 3.67 -16.57
N ARG A 137 10.22 2.59 -15.94
CA ARG A 137 10.92 1.49 -16.61
C ARG A 137 10.21 0.17 -16.40
N GLU A 138 10.07 -0.67 -17.42
CA GLU A 138 9.55 -2.04 -17.23
C GLU A 138 10.41 -2.80 -16.21
N SER A 139 9.79 -3.31 -15.15
CA SER A 139 10.50 -4.09 -14.13
C SER A 139 11.03 -5.39 -14.73
N GLY A 140 12.31 -5.71 -14.45
CA GLY A 140 12.96 -6.95 -14.90
C GLY A 140 13.67 -6.88 -16.26
N LYS A 141 13.79 -5.70 -16.87
CA LYS A 141 14.66 -5.44 -18.02
C LYS A 141 15.60 -4.28 -17.71
N GLU A 142 16.72 -4.59 -17.04
CA GLU A 142 17.89 -3.71 -16.95
C GLU A 142 18.77 -3.88 -18.19
#